data_AF-A0A6I3RZG7-F1
#
_entry.id   AF-A0A6I3RZG7-F1
#
_cell.length_a   1.000
_cell.length_b   1.000
_cell.length_c   1.000
_cell.angle_alpha   90.00
_cell.angle_beta   90.00
_cell.angle_gamma   90.00
#
_symmetry.space_group_name_H-M   'P 1'
#
loop_
_entity.id
_entity.type
_entity.pdbx_description
1 polymer ?
#
loop_
_entity_poly.entity_id
_entity_poly.type
_entity_poly.pdbx_seq_one_letter_code
_entity_poly.pdbx_strand_id
1 'polypeptide(L)'
;MTMTFNESRWPKENAIKVVKGNGVSKLAVFMDPMCVYCKRLSRETLANLMNVTIYCYIWPFLSEESKEIAGCIYSSADKADALVRWMKYDQMPTGMPNEYSEEMIEQNIALADYLGLQGTPAIFLSDGRGPFGAMSAKALAHKIISAEHY
;
A
#
# COMPACT_ATOMS: atom_id res chain seq x y z
N MET A 1 -18.93 -3.63 17.26
CA MET A 1 -17.62 -3.13 17.69
C MET A 1 -16.79 -2.94 16.42
N THR A 2 -16.55 -1.70 16.01
CA THR A 2 -15.78 -1.44 14.78
C THR A 2 -14.35 -1.93 15.02
N MET A 3 -13.93 -2.98 14.30
CA MET A 3 -12.55 -3.47 14.38
C MET A 3 -11.61 -2.35 13.91
N THR A 4 -10.69 -1.94 14.78
CA THR A 4 -9.69 -0.93 14.46
C THR A 4 -8.51 -1.57 13.72
N PHE A 5 -8.25 -1.15 12.48
CA PHE A 5 -7.11 -1.60 11.69
C PHE A 5 -5.86 -0.76 11.96
N ASN A 6 -5.25 -0.97 13.13
CA ASN A 6 -4.03 -0.29 13.58
C ASN A 6 -2.78 -1.16 13.42
N GLU A 7 -1.59 -0.62 13.72
CA GLU A 7 -0.30 -1.30 13.49
C GLU A 7 -0.19 -2.69 14.14
N SER A 8 -0.80 -2.88 15.32
CA SER A 8 -0.78 -4.16 16.03
C SER A 8 -1.61 -5.25 15.37
N ARG A 9 -2.47 -4.88 14.41
CA ARG A 9 -3.40 -5.75 13.69
C ARG A 9 -3.07 -5.91 12.21
N TRP A 10 -2.03 -5.25 11.73
CA TRP A 10 -1.60 -5.35 10.33
C TRP A 10 -0.95 -6.71 10.05
N PRO A 11 -1.43 -7.49 9.05
CA PRO A 11 -0.75 -8.70 8.60
C PRO A 11 0.47 -8.30 7.77
N LYS A 12 1.61 -8.13 8.45
CA LYS A 12 2.82 -7.56 7.87
C LYS A 12 3.44 -8.45 6.80
N GLU A 13 3.19 -9.75 6.84
CA GLU A 13 3.66 -10.74 5.87
C GLU A 13 3.04 -10.53 4.48
N ASN A 14 1.80 -10.04 4.43
CA ASN A 14 1.05 -9.84 3.18
C ASN A 14 1.44 -8.52 2.48
N ALA A 15 2.05 -7.61 3.24
CA ALA A 15 2.36 -6.26 2.78
C ALA A 15 3.78 -6.16 2.20
N ILE A 16 3.92 -5.36 1.15
CA ILE A 16 5.23 -4.93 0.67
C ILE A 16 5.68 -3.73 1.49
N LYS A 17 6.76 -3.91 2.25
CA LYS A 17 7.33 -2.86 3.11
C LYS A 17 8.27 -1.94 2.33
N VAL A 18 7.95 -0.65 2.27
CA VAL A 18 8.81 0.41 1.71
C VAL A 18 9.23 1.35 2.82
N VAL A 19 10.54 1.50 3.05
CA VAL A 19 11.10 2.39 4.09
C VAL A 19 11.68 3.64 3.46
N LYS A 20 11.35 4.81 4.02
CA LYS A 20 11.88 6.11 3.61
C LYS A 20 12.47 6.86 4.80
N GLY A 21 13.70 7.36 4.66
CA GLY A 21 14.43 7.99 5.77
C GLY A 21 14.61 7.01 6.92
N ASN A 22 14.35 7.46 8.16
CA ASN A 22 14.49 6.61 9.34
C ASN A 22 13.30 5.65 9.61
N GLY A 23 12.20 5.78 8.86
CA GLY A 23 11.05 4.87 8.93
C GLY A 23 10.23 4.88 10.22
N VAL A 24 10.33 5.92 11.06
CA VAL A 24 9.68 5.97 12.39
C VAL A 24 8.15 5.90 12.31
N SER A 25 7.52 6.74 11.51
CA SER A 25 6.07 6.73 11.37
C SER A 25 5.63 5.58 10.45
N LYS A 26 4.47 4.97 10.71
CA LYS A 26 4.00 3.82 9.93
C LYS A 26 2.65 4.06 9.28
N LEU A 27 2.51 3.59 8.05
CA LEU A 27 1.30 3.68 7.24
C LEU A 27 0.96 2.32 6.66
N ALA A 28 -0.33 2.00 6.59
CA ALA A 28 -0.84 0.94 5.73
C ALA A 28 -1.52 1.57 4.52
N VAL A 29 -1.22 1.10 3.32
CA VAL A 29 -1.76 1.62 2.07
C VAL A 29 -2.26 0.48 1.21
N PHE A 30 -3.56 0.43 0.96
CA PHE A 30 -4.15 -0.44 -0.05
C PHE A 30 -4.11 0.26 -1.39
N MET A 31 -3.57 -0.42 -2.41
CA MET A 31 -3.44 0.13 -3.75
C MET A 31 -3.66 -0.92 -4.83
N ASP A 32 -4.17 -0.46 -5.97
CA ASP A 32 -4.29 -1.25 -7.19
C ASP A 32 -3.20 -0.80 -8.19
N PRO A 33 -2.48 -1.72 -8.87
CA PRO A 33 -1.40 -1.37 -9.79
C PRO A 33 -1.81 -0.52 -10.99
N MET A 34 -3.05 -0.61 -11.47
CA MET A 34 -3.58 0.17 -12.59
C MET A 34 -4.36 1.41 -12.15
N CYS A 35 -4.54 1.61 -10.84
CA CYS A 35 -5.24 2.79 -10.33
C CYS A 35 -4.44 4.08 -10.55
N VAL A 36 -4.95 4.96 -11.42
CA VAL A 36 -4.35 6.28 -11.70
C VAL A 36 -4.19 7.13 -10.43
N TYR A 37 -5.11 7.03 -9.46
CA TYR A 37 -5.00 7.73 -8.19
C TYR A 37 -3.94 7.12 -7.27
N CYS A 38 -3.71 5.81 -7.31
CA CYS A 38 -2.62 5.16 -6.60
C CYS A 38 -1.26 5.54 -7.18
N LYS A 39 -1.14 5.60 -8.52
CA LYS A 39 0.06 6.09 -9.20
C LYS A 39 0.33 7.56 -8.85
N ARG A 40 -0.70 8.42 -8.89
CA ARG A 40 -0.58 9.83 -8.45
C ARG A 40 -0.14 9.94 -6.99
N LEU A 41 -0.78 9.20 -6.08
CA LEU A 41 -0.40 9.15 -4.66
C LEU A 41 1.08 8.74 -4.51
N SER A 42 1.53 7.74 -5.25
CA SER A 42 2.91 7.26 -5.21
C SER A 42 3.91 8.31 -5.70
N ARG A 43 3.58 9.01 -6.79
CA ARG A 43 4.45 10.03 -7.43
C ARG A 43 4.52 11.34 -6.67
N GLU A 44 3.40 11.81 -6.14
CA GLU A 44 3.27 13.18 -5.63
C GLU A 44 3.26 13.23 -4.09
N THR A 45 2.79 12.17 -3.44
CA THR A 45 2.60 12.15 -1.99
C THR A 45 3.61 11.25 -1.32
N LEU A 46 3.60 9.95 -1.58
CA LEU A 46 4.51 9.01 -0.93
C LEU A 46 5.96 9.26 -1.34
N ALA A 47 6.22 9.74 -2.56
CA ALA A 47 7.56 10.14 -2.98
C ALA A 47 8.15 11.28 -2.13
N ASN A 48 7.30 12.21 -1.67
CA ASN A 48 7.68 13.44 -0.97
C ASN A 48 7.54 13.35 0.56
N LEU A 49 7.09 12.21 1.08
CA LEU A 49 7.15 11.91 2.52
C LEU A 49 8.54 11.42 2.91
N MET A 50 8.94 11.62 4.16
CA MET A 50 10.18 11.10 4.74
C MET A 50 9.91 10.57 6.14
N ASN A 51 10.80 9.73 6.65
CA ASN A 51 10.72 9.13 7.99
C ASN A 51 9.48 8.22 8.18
N VAL A 52 9.06 7.58 7.09
CA VAL A 52 7.89 6.70 7.07
C VAL A 52 8.26 5.28 6.64
N THR A 53 7.64 4.30 7.28
CA THR A 53 7.55 2.91 6.82
C THR A 53 6.15 2.71 6.26
N ILE A 54 6.06 2.32 4.99
CA ILE A 54 4.80 2.12 4.28
C ILE A 54 4.62 0.61 4.06
N TYR A 55 3.51 0.08 4.57
CA TYR A 55 3.07 -1.30 4.34
C TYR A 55 2.03 -1.27 3.22
N CYS A 56 2.44 -1.64 2.02
CA CYS A 56 1.59 -1.63 0.84
C CYS A 56 0.90 -2.98 0.67
N TYR A 57 -0.43 -2.99 0.70
CA TYR A 57 -1.26 -4.14 0.39
C TYR A 57 -1.76 -3.97 -1.04
N ILE A 58 -1.28 -4.82 -1.97
CA ILE A 58 -1.78 -4.76 -3.34
C ILE A 58 -3.15 -5.43 -3.38
N TRP A 59 -4.16 -4.67 -3.79
CA TRP A 59 -5.55 -5.11 -3.97
C TRP A 59 -5.94 -4.84 -5.43
N PRO A 60 -5.69 -5.80 -6.34
CA PRO A 60 -5.84 -5.60 -7.79
C PRO A 60 -7.25 -5.94 -8.27
N PHE A 61 -8.19 -5.00 -8.13
CA PHE A 61 -9.62 -5.21 -8.47
C PHE A 61 -10.07 -4.47 -9.73
N LEU A 62 -9.25 -3.58 -10.31
CA LEU A 62 -9.67 -2.75 -11.45
C LEU A 62 -9.65 -3.48 -12.79
N SER A 63 -8.72 -4.39 -13.00
CA SER A 63 -8.54 -5.09 -14.28
C SER A 63 -7.75 -6.39 -14.12
N GLU A 64 -7.75 -7.22 -15.17
CA GLU A 64 -6.88 -8.40 -15.20
C GLU A 64 -5.39 -8.02 -15.21
N GLU A 65 -5.03 -6.97 -15.96
CA GLU A 65 -3.67 -6.40 -15.94
C GLU A 65 -3.24 -5.99 -14.52
N SER A 66 -4.17 -5.53 -13.68
CA SER A 66 -3.88 -5.22 -12.27
C SER A 66 -3.39 -6.46 -11.52
N LYS A 67 -4.00 -7.62 -11.76
CA LYS A 67 -3.62 -8.89 -11.12
C LYS A 67 -2.29 -9.39 -11.66
N GLU A 68 -2.09 -9.34 -12.98
CA GLU A 68 -0.83 -9.74 -13.61
C GLU A 68 0.34 -8.94 -13.04
N ILE A 69 0.22 -7.61 -12.99
CA ILE A 69 1.27 -6.74 -12.47
C ILE A 69 1.48 -6.95 -10.97
N ALA A 70 0.41 -7.15 -10.19
CA ALA A 70 0.52 -7.51 -8.79
C ALA A 70 1.32 -8.80 -8.60
N GLY A 71 1.03 -9.83 -9.40
CA GLY A 71 1.73 -11.10 -9.40
C GLY A 71 3.23 -10.93 -9.70
N CYS A 72 3.55 -10.17 -10.75
CA CYS A 72 4.92 -9.84 -11.10
C CYS A 72 5.67 -9.10 -9.98
N ILE A 73 5.01 -8.17 -9.28
CA ILE A 73 5.61 -7.45 -8.15
C ILE A 73 5.90 -8.40 -6.98
N TYR A 74 4.92 -9.22 -6.57
CA TYR A 74 5.11 -10.16 -5.45
C TYR A 74 6.18 -11.21 -5.74
N SER A 75 6.29 -11.66 -6.99
CA SER A 75 7.32 -12.60 -7.40
C SER A 75 8.68 -11.97 -7.69
N SER A 76 8.81 -10.65 -7.61
CA SER A 76 10.09 -9.99 -7.82
C SER A 76 11.06 -10.26 -6.65
N ALA A 77 12.36 -10.35 -6.98
CA ALA A 77 13.43 -10.55 -6.00
C ALA A 77 13.44 -9.41 -4.96
N ASP A 78 13.30 -8.16 -5.44
CA ASP A 78 13.04 -6.99 -4.60
C ASP A 78 11.62 -6.46 -4.90
N LYS A 79 10.66 -6.87 -4.07
CA LYS A 79 9.24 -6.47 -4.19
C LYS A 79 9.07 -4.97 -3.97
N ALA A 80 9.86 -4.37 -3.08
CA ALA A 80 9.75 -2.95 -2.73
C ALA A 80 10.23 -2.08 -3.89
N ASP A 81 11.38 -2.40 -4.48
CA ASP A 81 11.89 -1.73 -5.67
C ASP A 81 10.95 -1.92 -6.87
N ALA A 82 10.47 -3.16 -7.11
CA ALA A 82 9.51 -3.44 -8.18
C ALA A 82 8.21 -2.62 -8.05
N LEU A 83 7.63 -2.57 -6.84
CA LEU A 83 6.44 -1.77 -6.56
C LEU A 83 6.70 -0.27 -6.81
N VAL A 84 7.81 0.26 -6.29
CA VAL A 84 8.15 1.69 -6.45
C VAL A 84 8.37 2.02 -7.92
N ARG A 85 9.09 1.17 -8.66
CA ARG A 85 9.34 1.36 -10.09
C ARG A 85 8.07 1.36 -10.92
N TRP A 86 7.17 0.43 -10.64
CA TRP A 86 5.88 0.37 -11.33
C TRP A 86 5.00 1.58 -11.00
N MET A 87 4.79 1.85 -9.71
CA MET A 87 3.82 2.87 -9.27
C MET A 87 4.32 4.30 -9.52
N LYS A 88 5.64 4.52 -9.43
CA LYS A 88 6.23 5.86 -9.59
C LYS A 88 6.69 6.13 -11.03
N TYR A 89 7.27 5.14 -11.70
CA TYR A 89 7.98 5.35 -12.98
C TYR A 89 7.40 4.58 -14.16
N ASP A 90 6.30 3.82 -13.98
CA ASP A 90 5.70 2.96 -15.03
C ASP A 90 6.69 1.93 -15.60
N GLN A 91 7.72 1.57 -14.83
CA GLN A 91 8.67 0.55 -15.25
C GLN A 91 8.13 -0.83 -14.87
N MET A 92 7.96 -1.69 -15.87
CA MET A 92 7.40 -3.02 -15.70
C MET A 92 8.22 -3.88 -14.71
N PRO A 93 7.57 -4.56 -13.76
CA PRO A 93 8.21 -5.57 -12.93
C PRO A 93 8.63 -6.78 -13.79
N THR A 94 9.72 -7.45 -13.41
CA THR A 94 10.27 -8.60 -14.16
C THR A 94 9.99 -9.95 -13.49
N GLY A 95 9.36 -9.95 -12.31
CA GLY A 95 8.93 -11.20 -11.68
C GLY A 95 7.87 -11.90 -12.53
N MET A 96 7.78 -13.22 -12.39
CA MET A 96 6.74 -14.02 -13.04
C MET A 96 5.73 -14.49 -11.98
N PRO A 97 4.41 -14.30 -12.19
CA PRO A 97 3.39 -14.78 -11.26
C PRO A 97 3.55 -16.27 -10.94
N ASN A 98 3.28 -16.63 -9.70
CA ASN A 98 3.34 -17.99 -9.16
C ASN A 98 2.36 -18.15 -7.97
N GLU A 99 2.27 -19.37 -7.43
CA GLU A 99 1.37 -19.71 -6.31
C GLU A 99 1.53 -18.78 -5.09
N TYR A 100 2.76 -18.39 -4.74
CA TYR A 100 2.99 -17.45 -3.63
C TYR A 100 2.38 -16.07 -3.93
N SER A 101 2.57 -15.57 -5.16
CA SER A 101 2.00 -14.27 -5.53
C SER A 101 0.47 -14.29 -5.58
N GLU A 102 -0.13 -15.41 -5.98
CA GLU A 102 -1.58 -15.62 -5.97
C GLU A 102 -2.11 -15.61 -4.52
N GLU A 103 -1.47 -16.36 -3.62
CA GLU A 103 -1.84 -16.39 -2.20
C GLU A 103 -1.80 -14.99 -1.56
N MET A 104 -0.74 -14.21 -1.82
CA MET A 104 -0.63 -12.84 -1.28
C MET A 104 -1.74 -11.91 -1.81
N ILE A 105 -2.12 -12.05 -3.07
CA ILE A 105 -3.20 -11.28 -3.68
C ILE A 105 -4.55 -11.66 -3.06
N GLU A 106 -4.84 -12.96 -2.94
CA GLU A 106 -6.08 -13.45 -2.34
C GLU A 106 -6.23 -13.00 -0.87
N GLN A 107 -5.15 -13.08 -0.09
CA GLN A 107 -5.16 -12.63 1.30
C GLN A 107 -5.41 -11.11 1.41
N ASN A 108 -4.89 -10.31 0.49
CA ASN A 108 -5.15 -8.87 0.47
C ASN A 108 -6.57 -8.51 0.03
N ILE A 109 -7.14 -9.26 -0.92
CA ILE A 109 -8.55 -9.14 -1.31
C ILE A 109 -9.43 -9.42 -0.10
N ALA A 110 -9.22 -10.56 0.57
CA ALA A 110 -9.97 -10.93 1.77
C ALA A 110 -9.83 -9.90 2.90
N LEU A 111 -8.64 -9.32 3.07
CA LEU A 111 -8.41 -8.26 4.04
C LEU A 111 -9.17 -6.98 3.68
N ALA A 112 -9.15 -6.56 2.41
CA ALA A 112 -9.88 -5.38 1.96
C ALA A 112 -11.40 -5.55 2.14
N ASP A 113 -11.92 -6.73 1.82
CA ASP A 113 -13.33 -7.10 2.02
C ASP A 113 -13.70 -7.10 3.50
N TYR A 114 -12.86 -7.69 4.35
CA TYR A 114 -13.04 -7.69 5.80
C TYR A 114 -13.08 -6.28 6.40
N LEU A 115 -12.26 -5.37 5.87
CA LEU A 115 -12.23 -3.96 6.27
C LEU A 115 -13.35 -3.13 5.63
N GLY A 116 -14.15 -3.71 4.73
CA GLY A 116 -15.24 -3.03 4.03
C GLY A 116 -14.77 -1.91 3.09
N LEU A 117 -13.55 -2.00 2.55
CA LEU A 117 -13.00 -0.97 1.68
C LEU A 117 -13.82 -0.86 0.38
N GLN A 118 -14.01 0.38 -0.09
CA GLN A 118 -14.82 0.67 -1.28
C GLN A 118 -13.99 1.16 -2.48
N GLY A 119 -12.66 1.23 -2.34
CA GLY A 119 -11.78 1.64 -3.42
C GLY A 119 -10.36 1.96 -2.98
N THR A 120 -9.51 2.28 -3.94
CA THR A 120 -8.09 2.61 -3.76
C THR A 120 -7.74 4.02 -4.28
N PRO A 121 -6.71 4.67 -3.72
CA PRO A 121 -5.93 4.23 -2.57
C PRO A 121 -6.71 4.38 -1.24
N ALA A 122 -6.49 3.47 -0.30
CA ALA A 122 -6.99 3.58 1.06
C ALA A 122 -5.83 3.55 2.06
N ILE A 123 -5.71 4.61 2.86
CA ILE A 123 -4.57 4.85 3.75
C ILE A 123 -5.05 4.76 5.21
N PHE A 124 -4.36 3.96 6.01
CA PHE A 124 -4.53 3.88 7.45
C PHE A 124 -3.26 4.31 8.17
N LEU A 125 -3.43 5.09 9.24
CA LEU A 125 -2.32 5.44 10.14
C LEU A 125 -2.09 4.32 11.15
N SER A 126 -0.94 4.34 11.83
CA SER A 126 -0.56 3.35 12.83
C SER A 126 -1.53 3.24 14.02
N ASP A 127 -2.26 4.32 14.34
CA ASP A 127 -3.31 4.36 15.37
C ASP A 127 -4.67 3.80 14.90
N GLY A 128 -4.79 3.46 13.61
CA GLY A 128 -5.99 2.93 12.98
C GLY A 128 -6.94 3.96 12.39
N ARG A 129 -6.63 5.26 12.45
CA ARG A 129 -7.43 6.27 11.74
C ARG A 129 -7.32 6.07 10.22
N GLY A 130 -8.47 6.11 9.56
CA GLY A 130 -8.64 5.84 8.14
C GLY A 130 -9.98 5.14 7.88
N PRO A 131 -10.22 4.63 6.66
CA PRO A 131 -9.36 4.80 5.49
C PRO A 131 -9.41 6.26 4.98
N PHE A 132 -8.26 6.79 4.58
CA PHE A 132 -8.19 8.03 3.82
C PHE A 132 -7.90 7.77 2.34
N GLY A 133 -8.51 8.54 1.45
CA GLY A 133 -8.21 8.52 0.03
C GLY A 133 -6.90 9.23 -0.35
N ALA A 134 -6.69 9.41 -1.65
CA ALA A 134 -5.58 10.19 -2.16
C ALA A 134 -5.61 11.64 -1.63
N MET A 135 -4.48 12.12 -1.14
CA MET A 135 -4.31 13.49 -0.62
C MET A 135 -2.88 13.97 -0.85
N SER A 136 -2.60 15.25 -0.61
CA SER A 136 -1.24 15.81 -0.73
C SER A 136 -0.30 15.31 0.37
N ALA A 137 1.02 15.34 0.11
CA ALA A 137 2.05 15.03 1.10
C ALA A 137 1.89 15.84 2.39
N LYS A 138 1.59 17.13 2.28
CA LYS A 138 1.37 18.03 3.43
C LYS A 138 0.18 17.56 4.28
N ALA A 139 -0.95 17.24 3.66
CA ALA A 139 -2.14 16.78 4.37
C ALA A 139 -1.89 15.44 5.10
N LEU A 140 -1.20 14.50 4.43
CA LEU A 140 -0.86 13.22 5.03
C LEU A 140 0.15 13.36 6.17
N ALA A 141 1.17 14.20 6.02
CA ALA A 141 2.14 14.51 7.08
C ALA A 141 1.45 15.09 8.32
N HIS A 142 0.52 16.03 8.16
CA HIS A 142 -0.27 16.55 9.28
C HIS A 142 -1.06 15.46 10.01
N LYS A 143 -1.67 14.53 9.26
CA LYS A 143 -2.40 13.40 9.84
C LYS A 143 -1.46 12.47 10.63
N ILE A 144 -0.30 12.14 10.08
CA ILE A 144 0.73 11.33 10.74
C ILE A 144 1.16 11.97 12.08
N ILE A 145 1.56 13.24 12.07
CA ILE A 145 1.99 13.95 13.29
C ILE A 145 0.87 13.94 14.33
N SER A 146 -0.38 14.16 13.92
CA SER A 146 -1.51 14.11 14.85
C SER A 146 -1.76 12.72 15.44
N ALA A 147 -1.22 11.64 14.84
CA ALA A 147 -1.35 10.26 15.33
C ALA A 147 -0.34 9.94 16.44
N GLU A 148 0.83 10.56 16.37
CA GLU A 148 1.95 10.29 17.27
C GLU A 148 1.79 10.96 18.65
N HIS A 149 0.80 11.85 18.77
CA HIS A 149 0.48 12.58 20.01
C HIS A 149 -0.71 11.98 20.79
N TYR A 150 -1.19 10.80 20.40
CA TYR A 150 -2.18 10.00 21.14
C TYR A 150 -1.54 8.74 21.71
#